data_AF-A0A914F5C5-F1
#
_entry.id   AF-A0A914F5C5-F1
#
_cell.length_a   1.000
_cell.length_b   1.000
_cell.length_c   1.000
_cell.angle_alpha   90.00
_cell.angle_beta   90.00
_cell.angle_gamma   90.00
#
_symmetry.space_group_name_H-M   'P 1'
#
loop_
_entity.id
_entity.type
_entity.pdbx_description
1 polymer ?
#
loop_
_entity_poly.entity_id
_entity_poly.type
_entity_poly.pdbx_seq_one_letter_code
_entity_poly.pdbx_strand_id
1 'polypeptide(L)'
;GTTKPPKYRVVHGMRNYKVDNLLAIVYQLCRLNPQAKQSFRRPAPIGLASKLLDRIVEKCPTIFDGKDEDIQNLMSHPDFKNISYYI
;
A
#
# COMPACT_ATOMS: atom_id res chain seq x y z
N GLY A 1 22.41 -5.44 -9.74
CA GLY A 1 21.68 -6.73 -9.64
C GLY A 1 20.44 -6.70 -10.51
N THR A 2 19.96 -7.86 -10.97
CA THR A 2 18.77 -7.97 -11.84
C THR A 2 17.48 -7.94 -11.02
N THR A 3 16.62 -6.94 -11.25
CA THR A 3 15.34 -6.78 -10.55
C THR A 3 14.26 -7.69 -11.15
N LYS A 4 13.58 -8.48 -10.30
CA LYS A 4 12.42 -9.30 -10.73
C LYS A 4 11.19 -8.41 -11.00
N PRO A 5 10.53 -8.51 -12.16
CA PRO A 5 9.32 -7.74 -12.42
C PRO A 5 8.13 -8.27 -11.59
N PRO A 6 7.25 -7.38 -11.10
CA PRO A 6 6.01 -7.80 -10.45
C PRO A 6 5.06 -8.47 -11.47
N LYS A 7 4.31 -9.48 -11.00
CA LYS A 7 3.26 -10.14 -11.78
C LYS A 7 1.90 -9.70 -11.25
N TYR A 8 1.00 -9.29 -12.15
CA TYR A 8 -0.35 -8.85 -11.80
C TYR A 8 -1.38 -9.83 -12.34
N ARG A 9 -2.44 -10.07 -11.56
CA ARG A 9 -3.59 -10.88 -11.96
C ARG A 9 -4.86 -10.11 -11.62
N VAL A 10 -5.78 -10.01 -12.58
CA VAL A 10 -7.13 -9.50 -12.33
C VAL A 10 -7.95 -10.65 -11.78
N VAL A 11 -8.36 -10.57 -10.51
CA VAL A 11 -9.19 -11.58 -9.85
C VAL A 11 -10.67 -11.25 -9.99
N HIS A 12 -11.00 -9.97 -10.02
CA HIS A 12 -12.35 -9.45 -10.20
C HIS A 12 -12.29 -8.16 -11.01
N GLY A 13 -13.22 -7.98 -11.95
CA GLY A 13 -13.32 -6.78 -12.78
C GLY A 13 -14.77 -6.52 -13.15
N MET A 14 -15.32 -5.41 -12.69
CA MET A 14 -16.70 -5.00 -13.00
C MET A 14 -16.86 -4.45 -14.43
N ARG A 15 -15.75 -4.25 -15.14
CA ARG A 15 -15.69 -3.67 -16.48
C ARG A 15 -14.74 -4.48 -17.34
N ASN A 16 -15.06 -4.60 -18.63
CA ASN A 16 -14.19 -5.21 -19.64
C ASN A 16 -13.06 -4.24 -20.03
N TYR A 17 -12.16 -3.98 -19.09
CA TYR A 17 -10.94 -3.26 -19.40
C TYR A 17 -10.01 -4.11 -20.27
N LYS A 18 -9.54 -3.54 -21.37
CA LYS A 18 -8.45 -4.15 -22.15
C LYS A 18 -7.19 -4.24 -21.30
N VAL A 19 -6.41 -5.29 -21.51
CA VAL A 19 -5.15 -5.53 -20.78
C VAL A 19 -4.21 -4.32 -20.87
N ASP A 20 -4.10 -3.70 -22.05
CA ASP A 20 -3.24 -2.53 -22.25
C ASP A 20 -3.63 -1.33 -21.39
N ASN A 21 -4.94 -1.10 -21.23
CA ASN A 21 -5.43 -0.01 -20.38
C ASN A 21 -5.07 -0.26 -18.91
N LEU A 22 -5.20 -1.51 -18.45
CA LEU A 22 -4.83 -1.89 -17.08
C LEU A 22 -3.33 -1.75 -16.85
N LEU A 23 -2.49 -2.18 -17.80
CA LEU A 23 -1.04 -2.03 -17.73
C LEU A 23 -0.63 -0.55 -17.71
N ALA A 24 -1.24 0.29 -18.54
CA ALA A 24 -0.99 1.72 -18.56
C ALA A 24 -1.34 2.38 -17.22
N ILE A 25 -2.51 2.05 -16.65
CA ILE A 25 -2.92 2.55 -15.33
C ILE A 25 -1.92 2.11 -14.25
N VAL A 26 -1.57 0.83 -14.20
CA VAL A 26 -0.59 0.28 -13.24
C VAL A 26 0.74 1.02 -13.35
N TYR A 27 1.23 1.25 -14.57
CA TYR A 27 2.48 1.98 -14.80
C TYR A 27 2.40 3.44 -14.32
N GLN A 28 1.32 4.16 -14.62
CA GLN A 28 1.15 5.54 -14.13
C GLN A 28 1.08 5.60 -12.61
N LEU A 29 0.38 4.65 -11.96
CA LEU A 29 0.32 4.58 -10.51
C LEU A 29 1.69 4.32 -9.88
N CYS A 30 2.60 3.60 -10.55
CA CYS A 30 3.98 3.43 -10.06
C CYS A 30 4.75 4.76 -10.02
N ARG A 31 4.39 5.75 -10.83
CA ARG A 31 5.09 7.05 -10.91
C ARG A 31 4.64 8.06 -9.85
N LEU A 32 3.55 7.79 -9.14
CA LEU A 32 2.97 8.68 -8.15
C LEU A 32 3.66 8.58 -6.77
N ASN A 33 4.99 8.50 -6.72
CA ASN A 33 5.72 8.47 -5.46
C ASN A 33 5.93 9.90 -4.92
N PRO A 34 5.24 10.32 -3.85
CA PRO A 34 5.37 11.68 -3.33
C PRO A 34 6.72 11.93 -2.64
N GLN A 35 7.39 10.88 -2.16
CA GLN A 35 8.60 11.01 -1.33
C GLN A 35 9.92 10.92 -2.12
N ALA A 36 9.88 10.43 -3.36
CA ALA A 36 11.09 10.29 -4.16
C ALA A 36 10.84 10.67 -5.62
N LYS A 37 11.84 11.27 -6.28
CA LYS A 37 11.84 11.51 -7.74
C LYS A 37 11.90 10.21 -8.57
N GLN A 38 11.73 9.05 -7.95
CA GLN A 38 11.83 7.73 -8.55
C GLN A 38 10.50 7.00 -8.42
N SER A 39 10.11 6.30 -9.48
CA SER A 39 8.93 5.45 -9.51
C SER A 39 9.02 4.34 -8.46
N PHE A 40 7.90 4.03 -7.82
CA PHE A 40 7.78 2.80 -7.04
C PHE A 40 7.92 1.57 -7.94
N ARG A 41 8.45 0.48 -7.37
CA ARG A 41 8.48 -0.84 -8.02
C ARG A 41 7.08 -1.46 -8.19
N ARG A 42 6.09 -0.97 -7.43
CA ARG A 42 4.68 -1.40 -7.44
C ARG A 42 3.80 -0.14 -7.48
N PRO A 43 2.53 -0.20 -7.92
CA PRO A 43 1.62 0.94 -7.86
C PRO A 43 1.64 1.65 -6.50
N ALA A 44 1.60 2.99 -6.51
CA ALA A 44 1.65 3.81 -5.30
C ALA A 44 0.68 3.34 -4.20
N PRO A 45 -0.59 2.96 -4.49
CA PRO A 45 -1.49 2.45 -3.45
C PRO A 45 -0.93 1.23 -2.70
N ILE A 46 -0.24 0.31 -3.39
CA ILE A 46 0.38 -0.86 -2.78
C ILE A 46 1.60 -0.46 -1.96
N GLY A 47 2.47 0.41 -2.52
CA GLY A 47 3.66 0.88 -1.81
C GLY A 47 3.33 1.64 -0.53
N LEU A 48 2.30 2.48 -0.57
CA LEU A 48 1.79 3.23 0.57
C LEU A 48 1.13 2.33 1.61
N ALA A 49 0.32 1.35 1.18
CA ALA A 49 -0.27 0.37 2.10
C ALA A 49 0.81 -0.45 2.83
N SER A 50 1.89 -0.85 2.16
CA SER A 50 3.02 -1.52 2.82
C SER A 50 3.66 -0.65 3.89
N LYS A 51 3.92 0.64 3.60
CA LYS A 51 4.48 1.57 4.59
C LYS A 51 3.57 1.78 5.79
N LEU A 52 2.25 1.89 5.54
CA LEU A 52 1.27 1.97 6.62
C LEU A 52 1.35 0.73 7.52
N LEU A 53 1.40 -0.47 6.94
CA LEU A 53 1.55 -1.71 7.70
C LEU A 53 2.85 -1.75 8.49
N ASP A 54 3.98 -1.36 7.89
CA ASP A 54 5.27 -1.31 8.59
C ASP A 54 5.19 -0.38 9.82
N ARG A 55 4.53 0.77 9.68
CA ARG A 55 4.33 1.74 10.77
C ARG A 55 3.36 1.24 11.85
N ILE A 56 2.32 0.49 11.46
CA ILE A 56 1.40 -0.17 12.40
C ILE A 56 2.19 -1.20 13.23
N VAL A 57 3.04 -2.01 12.60
CA VAL A 57 3.86 -2.99 13.32
C VAL A 57 4.88 -2.31 14.23
N GLU A 58 5.49 -1.21 13.81
CA GLU A 58 6.42 -0.45 14.65
C GLU A 58 5.74 0.12 15.90
N LYS A 59 4.51 0.64 15.76
CA LYS A 59 3.76 1.27 16.86
C LYS A 59 3.00 0.27 17.72
N CYS A 60 2.56 -0.83 17.14
CA CYS A 60 1.74 -1.87 17.76
C CYS A 60 2.32 -3.25 17.39
N PRO A 61 3.49 -3.63 17.91
CA PRO A 61 4.18 -4.88 17.53
C PRO A 61 3.38 -6.14 17.86
N THR A 62 2.47 -6.05 18.84
CA THR A 62 1.61 -7.14 19.31
C THR A 62 0.26 -7.21 18.59
N ILE A 63 0.02 -6.39 17.56
CA ILE A 63 -1.29 -6.33 16.89
C ILE A 63 -1.73 -7.66 16.26
N PHE A 64 -0.77 -8.51 15.89
CA PHE A 64 -1.03 -9.84 15.35
C PHE A 64 -1.14 -10.93 16.42
N ASP A 65 -0.88 -10.60 17.69
CA ASP A 65 -1.07 -11.52 18.82
C ASP A 65 -2.56 -11.67 19.19
N GLY A 66 -3.45 -10.92 18.53
CA GLY A 66 -4.91 -11.08 18.65
C GLY A 66 -5.51 -10.46 19.91
N LYS A 67 -4.83 -9.50 20.54
CA LYS A 67 -5.39 -8.75 21.67
C LYS A 67 -6.26 -7.61 21.16
N ASP A 68 -7.55 -7.65 21.48
CA ASP A 68 -8.53 -6.62 21.07
C ASP A 68 -8.13 -5.20 21.53
N GLU A 69 -7.43 -5.09 22.66
CA GLU A 69 -6.90 -3.82 23.19
C GLU A 69 -5.94 -3.13 22.22
N ASP A 70 -5.10 -3.88 21.50
CA ASP A 70 -4.14 -3.32 20.55
C ASP A 70 -4.83 -2.76 19.29
N ILE A 71 -5.91 -3.40 18.86
CA ILE A 71 -6.75 -2.91 17.76
C ILE A 71 -7.49 -1.62 18.18
N GLN A 72 -8.03 -1.59 19.39
CA GLN A 72 -8.70 -0.38 19.91
C GLN A 72 -7.72 0.78 20.13
N ASN A 73 -6.51 0.49 20.62
CA ASN A 73 -5.44 1.47 20.76
C ASN A 73 -5.02 2.02 19.40
N LEU A 74 -4.89 1.19 18.37
CA LEU A 74 -4.59 1.64 17.01
C LEU A 74 -5.68 2.55 16.44
N MET A 75 -6.95 2.15 16.55
CA MET A 75 -8.11 2.88 16.00
C MET A 75 -8.39 4.21 16.70
N SER A 76 -8.04 4.31 17.98
CA SER A 76 -8.20 5.52 18.78
C SER A 76 -7.04 6.50 18.61
N HIS A 77 -5.88 6.04 18.16
CA HIS A 77 -4.66 6.83 18.06
C HIS A 77 -4.79 7.93 16.99
N PRO A 78 -4.59 9.22 17.36
CA PRO A 78 -4.91 10.37 16.51
C PRO A 78 -4.13 10.39 15.19
N ASP A 79 -2.90 9.89 15.21
CA ASP A 79 -2.06 9.77 14.00
C ASP A 79 -2.67 8.87 12.92
N PHE A 80 -3.37 7.79 13.28
CA PHE A 80 -3.98 6.86 12.31
C PHE A 80 -5.31 7.35 11.75
N LYS A 81 -5.88 8.44 12.33
CA LYS A 81 -7.05 9.13 11.77
C LYS A 81 -6.69 10.07 10.61
N ASN A 82 -5.41 10.44 10.49
CA ASN A 82 -4.92 11.25 9.38
C ASN A 82 -4.25 10.37 8.32
N ILE A 83 -4.86 10.32 7.13
CA ILE A 83 -4.48 9.49 5.97
C ILE A 83 -3.04 9.79 5.49
N SER A 84 -2.43 10.90 5.88
CA SER A 84 -1.07 11.27 5.49
C SER A 84 0.02 10.90 6.50
N TYR A 85 -0.30 10.31 7.65
CA TYR A 85 0.70 10.05 8.70
C TYR A 85 1.88 9.19 8.24
N TYR A 86 1.67 8.29 7.28
CA TYR A 86 2.65 7.34 6.74
C TYR A 86 3.29 7.78 5.41
N ILE A 87 2.99 9.00 4.95
CA ILE A 87 3.56 9.68 3.77
C ILE A 87 4.51 10.77 4.25
#